data_AF-A0A016TV47-F1
#
_entry.id   AF-A0A016TV47-F1
#
_cell.length_a   1.000
_cell.length_b   1.000
_cell.length_c   1.000
_cell.angle_alpha   90.00
_cell.angle_beta   90.00
_cell.angle_gamma   90.00
#
_symmetry.space_group_name_H-M   'P 1'
#
loop_
_entity.id
_entity.type
_entity.pdbx_description
1 polymer ?
#
loop_
_entity_poly.entity_id
_entity_poly.type
_entity_poly.pdbx_seq_one_letter_code
_entity_poly.pdbx_strand_id
1 'polypeptide(L)'
;METLSSRTVEMKWKRILFHMCVLPSMIYGAETWVLTKSARYKLATAQRRMERCMVGTCLLDRRTNAWLRGVTKVKDVVASAIERKWTYSWRLAMSADVKWSKELSVWRPPLKRTLVDQ
;
A
#
# COMPACT_ATOMS: atom_id res chain seq x y z
N MET A 1 17.48 -8.29 -3.33
CA MET A 1 16.61 -8.50 -2.15
C MET A 1 17.33 -9.18 -0.99
N GLU A 2 18.47 -9.85 -1.22
CA GLU A 2 19.25 -10.54 -0.18
C GLU A 2 19.71 -9.60 0.95
N THR A 3 19.93 -8.32 0.66
CA THR A 3 20.31 -7.30 1.65
C THR A 3 19.26 -7.06 2.74
N LEU A 4 17.96 -7.14 2.40
CA LEU A 4 16.89 -7.03 3.40
C LEU A 4 16.85 -8.27 4.31
N SER A 5 17.17 -9.44 3.76
CA SER A 5 17.15 -10.70 4.52
C SER A 5 18.44 -10.95 5.31
N SER A 6 19.54 -10.31 4.93
CA SER A 6 20.85 -10.55 5.56
C SER A 6 20.84 -10.16 7.04
N ARG A 7 21.31 -11.05 7.91
CA ARG A 7 21.42 -10.78 9.36
C ARG A 7 22.56 -9.84 9.70
N THR A 8 23.52 -9.64 8.80
CA THR A 8 24.69 -8.78 9.03
C THR A 8 24.38 -7.29 8.95
N VAL A 9 23.29 -6.93 8.25
CA VAL A 9 22.93 -5.53 8.01
C VAL A 9 22.08 -4.99 9.17
N GLU A 10 22.47 -3.83 9.70
CA GLU A 10 21.69 -3.15 10.73
C GLU A 10 20.29 -2.77 10.25
N MET A 11 19.33 -2.81 11.18
CA MET A 11 17.91 -2.54 10.88
C MET A 11 17.67 -1.14 10.30
N LYS A 12 18.51 -0.15 10.63
CA LYS A 12 18.45 1.22 10.11
C LYS A 12 18.51 1.23 8.57
N TRP A 13 19.49 0.54 8.00
CA TRP A 13 19.71 0.50 6.55
C TRP A 13 18.59 -0.26 5.84
N LYS A 14 18.12 -1.36 6.44
CA LYS A 14 16.97 -2.11 5.92
C LYS A 14 15.72 -1.24 5.84
N ARG A 15 15.48 -0.41 6.87
CA ARG A 15 14.34 0.52 6.90
C ARG A 15 14.43 1.58 5.82
N ILE A 16 15.60 2.18 5.64
CA ILE A 16 15.82 3.18 4.58
C ILE A 16 15.53 2.55 3.22
N LEU A 17 16.09 1.36 2.96
CA LEU A 17 15.85 0.64 1.70
C LEU A 17 14.36 0.30 1.50
N PHE A 18 13.67 -0.11 2.55
CA PHE A 18 12.22 -0.35 2.49
C PHE A 18 11.47 0.94 2.12
N HIS A 19 11.79 2.06 2.77
CA HIS A 19 11.10 3.34 2.54
C HIS A 19 11.40 3.93 1.17
N MET A 20 12.61 3.73 0.64
CA MET A 20 13.02 4.29 -0.65
C MET A 20 12.57 3.45 -1.84
N CYS A 21 12.59 2.12 -1.74
CA CYS A 21 12.33 1.24 -2.88
C CYS A 21 11.02 0.47 -2.74
N VAL A 22 10.82 -0.23 -1.62
CA VAL A 22 9.70 -1.16 -1.46
C VAL A 22 8.37 -0.41 -1.29
N LEU A 23 8.35 0.59 -0.41
CA LEU A 23 7.15 1.35 -0.11
C LEU A 23 6.60 2.07 -1.35
N PRO A 24 7.39 2.82 -2.14
CA PRO A 24 6.88 3.47 -3.35
C PRO A 24 6.39 2.47 -4.39
N SER A 25 7.08 1.34 -4.60
CA SER A 25 6.63 0.30 -5.53
C SER A 25 5.29 -0.31 -5.13
N MET A 26 5.08 -0.59 -3.84
CA MET A 26 3.80 -1.10 -3.35
C MET A 26 2.68 -0.07 -3.47
N ILE A 27 2.96 1.20 -3.14
CA ILE A 27 1.97 2.28 -3.24
C ILE A 27 1.57 2.50 -4.70
N TYR A 28 2.52 2.49 -5.63
CA TYR A 28 2.23 2.64 -7.06
C TYR A 28 1.28 1.54 -7.57
N GLY A 29 1.52 0.28 -7.19
CA GLY A 29 0.57 -0.80 -7.50
C GLY A 29 -0.81 -0.63 -6.83
N ALA A 30 -0.85 -0.03 -5.64
CA ALA A 30 -2.10 0.28 -4.96
C ALA A 30 -2.85 1.48 -5.58
N GLU A 31 -2.15 2.39 -6.27
CA GLU A 31 -2.73 3.49 -7.03
C GLU A 31 -3.45 2.96 -8.28
N THR A 32 -2.86 1.98 -8.98
CA THR A 32 -3.44 1.41 -10.22
C THR A 32 -4.64 0.50 -9.98
N TRP A 33 -4.79 -0.08 -8.77
CA TRP A 33 -5.94 -0.93 -8.41
C TRP A 33 -6.93 -0.25 -7.47
N VAL A 34 -8.18 -0.72 -7.50
CA VAL A 34 -9.18 -0.32 -6.50
C VAL A 34 -8.77 -0.86 -5.13
N LEU A 35 -8.74 0.02 -4.11
CA LEU A 35 -8.25 -0.29 -2.77
C LEU A 35 -9.32 -0.98 -1.92
N THR A 36 -9.75 -2.16 -2.38
CA THR A 36 -10.75 -3.02 -1.73
C THR A 36 -10.23 -3.57 -0.38
N LYS A 37 -11.15 -4.07 0.45
CA LYS A 37 -10.79 -4.70 1.74
C LYS A 37 -9.82 -5.88 1.55
N SER A 38 -10.01 -6.68 0.51
CA SER A 38 -9.14 -7.81 0.18
C SER A 38 -7.75 -7.35 -0.29
N ALA A 39 -7.67 -6.28 -1.11
CA ALA A 39 -6.40 -5.70 -1.53
C ALA A 39 -5.60 -5.15 -0.34
N ARG A 40 -6.27 -4.44 0.60
CA ARG A 40 -5.64 -3.96 1.85
C ARG A 40 -5.06 -5.10 2.67
N TYR A 41 -5.81 -6.20 2.81
CA TYR A 41 -5.35 -7.37 3.54
C TYR A 41 -4.12 -8.02 2.88
N LYS A 42 -4.10 -8.12 1.54
CA LYS A 42 -2.95 -8.63 0.79
C LYS A 42 -1.71 -7.74 0.98
N LEU A 43 -1.87 -6.41 0.90
CA LEU A 43 -0.77 -5.46 1.14
C LEU A 43 -0.21 -5.58 2.56
N ALA A 44 -1.08 -5.62 3.56
CA ALA A 44 -0.67 -5.80 4.96
C ALA A 44 0.06 -7.13 5.17
N THR A 45 -0.44 -8.23 4.58
CA THR A 45 0.18 -9.56 4.67
C THR A 45 1.54 -9.58 4.00
N ALA A 46 1.67 -8.98 2.81
CA ALA A 46 2.94 -8.84 2.12
C ALA A 46 3.95 -8.04 2.96
N GLN A 47 3.54 -6.90 3.52
CA GLN A 47 4.37 -6.13 4.44
C GLN A 47 4.81 -6.96 5.64
N ARG A 48 3.91 -7.70 6.32
CA ARG A 48 4.29 -8.53 7.48
C ARG A 48 5.29 -9.61 7.14
N ARG A 49 5.16 -10.22 5.96
CA ARG A 49 6.12 -11.22 5.50
C ARG A 49 7.50 -10.59 5.29
N MET A 50 7.56 -9.41 4.67
CA MET A 50 8.82 -8.69 4.48
C MET A 50 9.44 -8.24 5.80
N GLU A 51 8.65 -7.73 6.75
CA GLU A 51 9.11 -7.37 8.10
C GLU A 51 9.74 -8.57 8.82
N ARG A 52 9.11 -9.75 8.73
CA ARG A 52 9.66 -10.98 9.31
C ARG A 52 11.00 -11.37 8.67
N CYS A 53 11.12 -11.27 7.34
CA CYS A 53 12.38 -11.48 6.65
C CYS A 53 13.45 -10.46 7.07
N MET A 54 13.09 -9.19 7.25
CA MET A 54 14.01 -8.14 7.69
C MET A 54 14.57 -8.41 9.09
N VAL A 55 13.73 -8.90 10.00
CA VAL A 55 14.15 -9.27 11.37
C VAL A 55 14.83 -10.65 11.41
N GLY A 56 14.54 -11.52 10.44
CA GLY A 56 15.01 -12.90 10.41
C GLY A 56 14.24 -13.83 11.35
N THR A 57 12.95 -13.55 11.56
CA THR A 57 12.04 -14.36 12.42
C THR A 57 11.13 -15.24 11.59
N CYS A 58 10.89 -16.45 12.07
CA CYS A 58 9.97 -17.41 11.49
C CYS A 58 8.60 -17.33 12.19
N LEU A 59 7.61 -18.02 11.63
CA LEU A 59 6.29 -18.16 12.28
C LEU A 59 6.37 -18.98 13.57
N LEU A 60 7.32 -19.92 13.64
CA LEU A 60 7.61 -20.76 14.80
C LEU A 60 8.00 -19.96 16.04
N ASP A 61 8.62 -18.79 15.86
CA ASP A 61 9.04 -17.92 16.97
C ASP A 61 7.85 -17.26 17.72
N ARG A 62 6.62 -17.46 17.22
CA ARG A 62 5.36 -16.95 17.79
C ARG A 62 5.37 -15.46 18.15
N ARG A 63 6.17 -14.67 17.44
CA ARG A 63 6.28 -13.22 17.66
C ARG A 63 5.02 -12.49 17.18
N THR A 64 4.48 -11.66 18.08
CA THR A 64 3.29 -10.85 17.84
C THR A 64 3.52 -9.80 16.76
N ASN A 65 2.47 -9.50 15.99
CA ASN A 65 2.48 -8.45 14.98
C ASN A 65 2.74 -7.05 15.54
N ALA A 66 2.38 -6.79 16.80
CA ALA A 66 2.69 -5.53 17.49
C ALA A 66 4.19 -5.41 17.79
N TRP A 67 4.82 -6.51 18.24
CA TRP A 67 6.26 -6.57 18.47
C TRP A 67 7.05 -6.33 17.19
N LEU A 68 6.66 -6.96 16.07
CA LEU A 68 7.30 -6.74 14.77
C LEU A 68 7.30 -5.26 14.37
N ARG A 69 6.16 -4.59 14.52
CA ARG A 69 6.05 -3.14 14.24
C ARG A 69 6.94 -2.31 15.15
N GLY A 70 7.07 -2.69 16.43
CA GLY A 70 7.95 -2.02 17.39
C GLY A 70 9.44 -2.15 17.05
N VAL A 71 9.84 -3.29 16.49
CA VAL A 71 11.24 -3.54 16.06
C VAL A 71 11.55 -2.85 14.72
N THR A 72 10.72 -3.08 13.71
CA THR A 72 10.99 -2.58 12.35
C THR A 72 10.69 -1.09 12.22
N LYS A 73 9.65 -0.58 12.90
CA LYS A 73 9.14 0.81 12.83
C LYS A 73 9.09 1.35 11.39
N VAL A 74 8.68 0.48 10.47
CA VAL A 74 8.49 0.82 9.05
C VAL A 74 7.11 1.46 8.89
N LYS A 75 6.96 2.37 7.90
CA LYS A 75 5.66 2.99 7.60
C LYS A 75 4.66 1.91 7.15
N ASP A 76 3.41 2.03 7.59
CA ASP A 76 2.36 1.12 7.16
C ASP A 76 1.96 1.44 5.71
N VAL A 77 2.15 0.48 4.82
CA VAL A 77 1.88 0.61 3.39
C VAL A 77 0.41 0.91 3.13
N VAL A 78 -0.50 0.29 3.89
CA VAL A 78 -1.94 0.48 3.71
C VAL A 78 -2.33 1.91 4.12
N ALA A 79 -1.80 2.39 5.24
CA ALA A 79 -2.04 3.76 5.69
C ALA A 79 -1.50 4.77 4.68
N SER A 80 -0.26 4.60 4.21
CA SER A 80 0.34 5.48 3.20
C SER A 80 -0.40 5.46 1.86
N ALA A 81 -0.95 4.31 1.44
CA ALA A 81 -1.75 4.23 0.23
C ALA A 81 -3.11 4.94 0.38
N ILE A 82 -3.76 4.83 1.54
CA ILE A 82 -5.01 5.56 1.84
C ILE A 82 -4.75 7.07 1.86
N GLU A 83 -3.71 7.50 2.58
CA GLU A 83 -3.29 8.90 2.66
C GLU A 83 -3.06 9.47 1.26
N ARG A 84 -2.31 8.77 0.41
CA ARG A 84 -2.02 9.20 -0.95
C ARG A 84 -3.28 9.37 -1.80
N LYS A 85 -4.23 8.42 -1.72
CA LYS A 85 -5.52 8.52 -2.42
C LYS A 85 -6.35 9.68 -1.90
N TRP A 86 -6.33 9.91 -0.59
CA TRP A 86 -7.01 11.05 0.02
C TRP A 86 -6.41 12.38 -0.44
N THR A 87 -5.09 12.53 -0.39
CA THR A 87 -4.39 13.73 -0.87
C THR A 87 -4.66 14.00 -2.35
N TYR A 88 -4.68 12.96 -3.19
CA TYR A 88 -5.04 13.10 -4.60
C TYR A 88 -6.48 13.58 -4.78
N SER A 89 -7.43 12.97 -4.07
CA SER A 89 -8.85 13.34 -4.13
C SER A 89 -9.09 14.77 -3.65
N TRP A 90 -8.39 15.19 -2.59
CA TRP A 90 -8.42 16.55 -2.06
C TRP A 90 -7.90 17.57 -3.09
N ARG A 91 -6.72 17.29 -3.68
CA ARG A 91 -6.17 18.14 -4.76
C ARG A 91 -7.12 18.24 -5.94
N LEU A 92 -7.75 17.14 -6.32
CA LEU A 92 -8.72 17.11 -7.41
C LEU A 92 -9.97 17.93 -7.09
N ALA A 93 -10.48 17.86 -5.86
CA ALA A 93 -11.63 18.64 -5.41
C ALA A 93 -11.33 20.15 -5.38
N MET A 94 -10.10 20.53 -5.07
CA MET A 94 -9.64 21.92 -5.05
C MET A 94 -9.22 22.46 -6.41
N SER A 95 -8.92 21.60 -7.38
CA SER A 95 -8.48 22.02 -8.72
C SER A 95 -9.65 22.54 -9.55
N ALA A 96 -9.51 23.74 -10.13
CA ALA A 96 -10.48 24.31 -11.06
C ALA A 96 -10.39 23.70 -12.48
N ASP A 97 -9.20 23.21 -12.86
CA ASP A 97 -8.85 22.89 -14.25
C ASP A 97 -9.03 21.42 -14.67
N VAL A 98 -9.18 20.50 -13.72
CA VAL A 98 -9.08 19.06 -14.03
C VAL A 98 -10.47 18.46 -14.31
N LYS A 99 -11.06 18.88 -15.44
CA LYS A 99 -12.42 18.49 -15.87
C LYS A 99 -12.58 16.97 -15.99
N TRP A 100 -11.69 16.31 -16.75
CA TRP A 100 -11.79 14.88 -17.05
C TRP A 100 -11.52 13.96 -15.85
N SER A 101 -10.50 14.25 -15.04
CA SER A 101 -10.20 13.39 -13.87
C SER A 101 -11.29 13.49 -12.81
N LYS A 102 -11.95 14.65 -12.67
CA LYS A 102 -13.11 14.83 -11.79
C LYS A 102 -14.30 14.02 -12.31
N GLU A 103 -14.58 14.10 -13.60
CA GLU A 103 -15.67 13.37 -14.25
C GLU A 103 -15.48 11.85 -14.14
N LEU A 104 -14.27 11.34 -14.43
CA LEU A 104 -13.91 9.94 -14.23
C LEU A 104 -14.03 9.48 -12.77
N SER A 105 -13.67 10.34 -11.81
CA SER A 105 -13.74 9.99 -10.37
C SER A 105 -15.17 9.96 -9.82
N VAL A 106 -16.03 10.85 -10.33
CA VAL A 106 -17.45 10.93 -9.95
C VAL A 106 -18.28 9.88 -10.68
N TRP A 107 -17.80 9.38 -11.82
CA TRP A 107 -18.51 8.41 -12.65
C TRP A 107 -19.01 7.21 -11.85
N ARG A 108 -20.28 6.88 -12.07
CA ARG A 108 -20.97 5.71 -11.53
C ARG A 108 -21.63 4.99 -12.70
N PRO A 109 -21.50 3.66 -12.81
CA PRO A 109 -22.21 2.93 -13.85
C PRO A 109 -23.73 3.12 -13.67
N PRO A 110 -24.51 3.19 -14.76
CA PRO A 110 -25.96 3.22 -14.68
C PRO A 110 -26.50 2.00 -13.92
N LEU A 111 -27.46 2.22 -13.03
CA LEU A 111 -28.08 1.16 -12.20
C LEU A 111 -28.86 0.12 -13.02
N LYS A 112 -29.27 0.47 -14.24
CA LYS A 112 -29.95 -0.43 -15.17
C LYS A 112 -29.14 -0.53 -16.46
N ARG A 113 -28.86 -1.75 -16.93
CA ARG A 113 -28.45 -1.97 -18.32
C ARG A 113 -29.67 -1.73 -19.19
N THR A 114 -29.64 -0.69 -20.01
CA THR A 114 -30.58 -0.57 -21.12
C THR A 114 -30.28 -1.70 -22.10
N LEU A 115 -31.22 -2.62 -22.27
CA LEU A 115 -31.21 -3.52 -23.43
C LEU A 115 -31.32 -2.60 -24.65
N VAL A 116 -30.30 -2.63 -25.50
CA VAL A 116 -30.33 -1.92 -26.78
C VAL A 116 -31.18 -2.80 -27.69
N ASP A 117 -32.43 -2.39 -27.91
CA ASP A 117 -33.29 -3.03 -28.91
C ASP A 117 -32.64 -2.85 -30.29
N GLN A 118 -32.48 -3.97 -31.00
CA GLN A 118 -31.94 -4.07 -32.36
C GLN A 118 -32.99 -3.68 -33.40
#